data_AF-A0A662F292-F1
#
_entry.id   AF-A0A662F292-F1
#
_cell.length_a   1.000
_cell.length_b   1.000
_cell.length_c   1.000
_cell.angle_alpha   90.00
_cell.angle_beta   90.00
_cell.angle_gamma   90.00
#
_symmetry.space_group_name_H-M   'P 1'
#
loop_
_entity.id
_entity.type
_entity.pdbx_description
1 polymer ?
#
loop_
_entity_poly.entity_id
_entity_poly.type
_entity_poly.pdbx_seq_one_letter_code
_entity_poly.pdbx_strand_id
1 'polypeptide(L)'
;MPKKTKKIIRKRKKVWYGILAPKLFNETHIGETYTSEINSVLGRHVKVNLANLTRNIKNQNINMLLKINDFRDNLFRTDVIGYEIIPTAIKKMVRRKRDKIDDSFICVTNDAVKIRIKPFLITRNKAYRSVRTALRKATREFLEKITAKKSYEEFVKFVVDHKLQSELGKSLHKITPVKNSEIRMFKIVSKKTVIAEKSEEKEKAEVKEEKKEEKREEKNEKKMVKLQSKKDEGSLGQSKIQGKKTEKEEESEKLEEHEIGLKESKVVKKEKKQKKKIESESAKNSKIEGE
;
A
#
# COMPACT_ATOMS: atom_id res chain seq x y z
N MET A 1 -19.02 -64.04 -8.29
CA MET A 1 -19.01 -62.55 -8.24
C MET A 1 -17.88 -62.10 -7.32
N PRO A 2 -16.92 -61.27 -7.76
CA PRO A 2 -15.84 -60.81 -6.88
C PRO A 2 -16.42 -59.96 -5.75
N LYS A 3 -16.14 -60.35 -4.50
CA LYS A 3 -16.56 -59.61 -3.30
C LYS A 3 -15.92 -58.22 -3.35
N LYS A 4 -16.74 -57.16 -3.41
CA LYS A 4 -16.28 -55.77 -3.28
C LYS A 4 -15.54 -55.62 -1.95
N THR A 5 -14.21 -55.59 -1.99
CA THR A 5 -13.38 -55.22 -0.85
C THR A 5 -13.68 -53.77 -0.51
N LYS A 6 -14.29 -53.53 0.66
CA LYS A 6 -14.56 -52.17 1.16
C LYS A 6 -13.21 -51.49 1.36
N LYS A 7 -12.86 -50.54 0.48
CA LYS A 7 -11.69 -49.67 0.65
C LYS A 7 -11.87 -48.88 1.95
N ILE A 8 -11.12 -49.24 2.99
CA ILE A 8 -11.15 -48.54 4.28
C ILE A 8 -10.51 -47.17 4.07
N ILE A 9 -11.34 -46.14 3.96
CA ILE A 9 -10.89 -44.76 3.86
C ILE A 9 -10.30 -44.38 5.23
N ARG A 10 -8.98 -44.24 5.32
CA ARG A 10 -8.29 -43.69 6.51
C ARG A 10 -8.76 -42.25 6.72
N LYS A 11 -9.76 -42.05 7.59
CA LYS A 11 -10.27 -40.72 7.95
C LYS A 11 -9.21 -40.02 8.81
N ARG A 12 -8.63 -38.95 8.25
CA ARG A 12 -7.77 -38.05 9.02
C ARG A 12 -8.60 -37.31 10.06
N LYS A 13 -8.05 -37.13 11.27
CA LYS A 13 -8.71 -36.40 12.35
C LYS A 13 -8.84 -34.92 11.93
N LYS A 14 -9.99 -34.33 12.23
CA LYS A 14 -10.27 -32.90 11.97
C LYS A 14 -10.02 -32.12 13.26
N VAL A 15 -9.52 -30.91 13.13
CA VAL A 15 -9.17 -30.00 14.22
C VAL A 15 -9.81 -28.64 13.96
N TRP A 16 -10.13 -27.91 15.02
CA TRP A 16 -10.64 -26.54 14.95
C TRP A 16 -9.46 -25.56 14.83
N TYR A 17 -9.56 -24.66 13.87
CA TYR A 17 -8.58 -23.60 13.65
C TYR A 17 -9.26 -22.24 13.65
N GLY A 18 -8.69 -21.26 14.34
CA GLY A 18 -9.20 -19.90 14.38
C GLY A 18 -8.94 -19.12 13.09
N ILE A 19 -9.84 -18.20 12.76
CA ILE A 19 -9.73 -17.24 11.67
C ILE A 19 -9.66 -15.84 12.26
N LEU A 20 -8.59 -15.13 11.91
CA LEU A 20 -8.35 -13.74 12.27
C LEU A 20 -8.74 -12.80 11.15
N ALA A 21 -9.23 -11.63 11.55
CA ALA A 21 -9.47 -10.51 10.65
C ALA A 21 -8.17 -9.95 10.07
N PRO A 22 -8.25 -9.19 8.95
CA PRO A 22 -7.11 -8.44 8.45
C PRO A 22 -6.60 -7.42 9.48
N LYS A 23 -5.34 -6.99 9.34
CA LYS A 23 -4.71 -5.95 10.18
C LYS A 23 -5.51 -4.66 10.28
N LEU A 24 -6.31 -4.35 9.25
CA LEU A 24 -7.22 -3.18 9.21
C LEU A 24 -8.24 -3.18 10.37
N PHE A 25 -8.56 -4.35 10.91
CA PHE A 25 -9.55 -4.57 11.97
C PHE A 25 -8.91 -5.17 13.23
N ASN A 26 -7.65 -4.79 13.51
CA ASN A 26 -6.91 -5.17 14.71
C ASN A 26 -6.78 -6.69 14.93
N GLU A 27 -6.73 -7.46 13.83
CA GLU A 27 -6.59 -8.93 13.87
C GLU A 27 -7.59 -9.62 14.82
N THR A 28 -8.82 -9.08 14.88
CA THR A 28 -9.88 -9.61 15.74
C THR A 28 -10.23 -11.04 15.35
N HIS A 29 -10.52 -11.88 16.35
CA HIS A 29 -10.98 -13.24 16.13
C HIS A 29 -12.41 -13.23 15.59
N ILE A 30 -12.62 -13.83 14.41
CA ILE A 30 -13.90 -13.83 13.69
C ILE A 30 -14.69 -15.10 13.97
N GLY A 31 -14.00 -16.23 14.01
CA GLY A 31 -14.59 -17.54 14.17
C GLY A 31 -13.59 -18.64 13.84
N GLU A 32 -14.08 -19.86 13.71
CA GLU A 32 -13.25 -21.05 13.60
C GLU A 32 -13.67 -21.92 12.41
N THR A 33 -12.76 -22.75 11.91
CA THR A 33 -13.04 -23.72 10.86
C THR A 33 -12.56 -25.10 11.27
N TYR A 34 -13.45 -26.07 11.13
CA TYR A 34 -13.16 -27.48 11.36
C TYR A 34 -12.60 -28.12 10.08
N THR A 35 -11.29 -28.37 10.05
CA THR A 35 -10.64 -29.01 8.89
C THR A 35 -9.62 -30.05 9.32
N SER A 36 -9.33 -30.99 8.43
CA SER A 36 -8.20 -31.89 8.58
C SER A 36 -6.97 -31.38 7.83
N GLU A 37 -7.18 -30.71 6.70
CA GLU A 37 -6.11 -30.19 5.83
C GLU A 37 -6.19 -28.68 5.74
N ILE A 38 -5.05 -28.03 6.02
CA ILE A 38 -4.90 -26.56 6.03
C ILE A 38 -5.07 -26.01 4.60
N ASN A 39 -4.45 -26.66 3.61
CA ASN A 39 -4.51 -26.24 2.20
C ASN A 39 -5.93 -26.15 1.66
N SER A 40 -6.86 -26.96 2.18
CA SER A 40 -8.26 -26.92 1.75
C SER A 40 -9.01 -25.65 2.17
N VAL A 41 -8.49 -24.93 3.16
CA VAL A 41 -9.11 -23.72 3.75
C VAL A 41 -8.59 -22.45 3.09
N LEU A 42 -7.33 -22.47 2.62
CA LEU A 42 -6.76 -21.37 1.84
C LEU A 42 -7.61 -21.09 0.60
N GLY A 43 -7.89 -19.82 0.35
CA GLY A 43 -8.72 -19.35 -0.76
C GLY A 43 -10.24 -19.36 -0.49
N ARG A 44 -10.71 -19.90 0.66
CA ARG A 44 -12.12 -19.81 1.02
C ARG A 44 -12.53 -18.38 1.34
N HIS A 45 -13.79 -18.09 1.06
CA HIS A 45 -14.40 -16.79 1.31
C HIS A 45 -15.25 -16.87 2.58
N VAL A 46 -15.03 -15.93 3.50
CA VAL A 46 -15.78 -15.81 4.74
C VAL A 46 -16.57 -14.51 4.68
N LYS A 47 -17.88 -14.59 4.93
CA LYS A 47 -18.76 -13.42 4.99
C LYS A 47 -19.02 -13.08 6.45
N VAL A 48 -18.70 -11.85 6.84
CA VAL A 48 -18.76 -11.41 8.24
C VAL A 48 -19.48 -10.07 8.30
N ASN A 49 -20.27 -9.86 9.36
CA ASN A 49 -20.88 -8.57 9.61
C ASN A 49 -19.81 -7.55 10.08
N LEU A 50 -19.81 -6.35 9.49
CA LEU A 50 -18.89 -5.28 9.87
C LEU A 50 -19.07 -4.85 11.33
N ALA A 51 -20.30 -4.90 11.87
CA ALA A 51 -20.57 -4.56 13.28
C ALA A 51 -19.78 -5.43 14.26
N ASN A 52 -19.55 -6.71 13.94
CA ASN A 52 -18.79 -7.62 14.81
C ASN A 52 -17.29 -7.27 14.80
N LEU A 53 -16.78 -6.78 13.67
CA LEU A 53 -15.38 -6.43 13.49
C LEU A 53 -15.04 -5.08 14.13
N THR A 54 -15.90 -4.07 13.96
CA THR A 54 -15.66 -2.73 14.51
C THR A 54 -16.31 -2.49 15.87
N ARG A 55 -17.07 -3.45 16.40
CA ARG A 55 -17.90 -3.30 17.62
C ARG A 55 -18.84 -2.09 17.59
N ASN A 56 -19.29 -1.69 16.41
CA ASN A 56 -20.18 -0.54 16.21
C ASN A 56 -21.51 -1.00 15.61
N ILE A 57 -22.59 -0.78 16.34
CA ILE A 57 -23.96 -1.22 15.99
C ILE A 57 -24.46 -0.54 14.71
N LYS A 58 -24.00 0.69 14.41
CA LYS A 58 -24.41 1.42 13.19
C LYS A 58 -24.11 0.65 11.90
N ASN A 59 -23.07 -0.19 11.94
CA ASN A 59 -22.57 -0.93 10.79
C ASN A 59 -23.22 -2.31 10.60
N GLN A 60 -24.28 -2.63 11.36
CA GLN A 60 -24.93 -3.96 11.33
C GLN A 60 -25.50 -4.33 9.95
N ASN A 61 -25.81 -3.32 9.13
CA ASN A 61 -26.39 -3.52 7.79
C ASN A 61 -25.35 -3.80 6.69
N ILE A 62 -24.08 -3.99 7.08
CA ILE A 62 -22.95 -4.12 6.16
C ILE A 62 -22.26 -5.45 6.41
N ASN A 63 -22.02 -6.20 5.34
CA ASN A 63 -21.19 -7.39 5.35
C ASN A 63 -19.88 -7.15 4.60
N MET A 64 -18.81 -7.73 5.10
CA MET A 64 -17.53 -7.81 4.40
C MET A 64 -17.26 -9.23 3.93
N LEU A 65 -16.63 -9.32 2.77
CA LEU A 65 -16.17 -10.55 2.15
C LEU A 65 -14.66 -10.62 2.32
N LEU A 66 -14.22 -11.62 3.10
CA LEU A 66 -12.83 -11.86 3.43
C LEU A 66 -12.34 -13.12 2.72
N LYS A 67 -11.09 -13.11 2.24
CA LYS A 67 -10.40 -14.30 1.72
C LYS A 67 -9.44 -14.81 2.75
N ILE A 68 -9.40 -16.10 2.99
CA ILE A 68 -8.28 -16.71 3.72
C ILE A 68 -7.11 -16.83 2.75
N ASN A 69 -5.99 -16.16 3.05
CA ASN A 69 -4.80 -16.19 2.20
C ASN A 69 -3.62 -16.90 2.86
N ASP A 70 -3.42 -16.67 4.16
CA ASP A 70 -2.26 -17.19 4.88
C ASP A 70 -2.66 -17.99 6.12
N PHE A 71 -1.77 -18.90 6.53
CA PHE A 71 -1.87 -19.65 7.78
C PHE A 71 -0.55 -19.52 8.55
N ARG A 72 -0.61 -19.05 9.80
CA ARG A 72 0.55 -18.95 10.70
C ARG A 72 0.07 -19.11 12.14
N ASP A 73 0.90 -19.69 13.00
CA ASP A 73 0.64 -19.77 14.44
C ASP A 73 -0.67 -20.51 14.76
N ASN A 74 -1.01 -21.55 13.98
CA ASN A 74 -2.28 -22.27 14.03
C ASN A 74 -3.54 -21.41 13.76
N LEU A 75 -3.37 -20.22 13.19
CA LEU A 75 -4.43 -19.27 12.88
C LEU A 75 -4.42 -18.91 11.39
N PHE A 76 -5.61 -18.77 10.82
CA PHE A 76 -5.80 -18.29 9.45
C PHE A 76 -5.89 -16.77 9.43
N ARG A 77 -5.09 -16.12 8.58
CA ARG A 77 -5.19 -14.68 8.32
C ARG A 77 -5.99 -14.43 7.05
N THR A 78 -6.74 -13.33 7.07
CA THR A 78 -7.63 -12.97 5.97
C THR A 78 -7.30 -11.62 5.34
N ASP A 79 -7.64 -11.51 4.06
CA ASP A 79 -7.59 -10.29 3.27
C ASP A 79 -9.01 -9.81 2.96
N VAL A 80 -9.20 -8.49 2.86
CA VAL A 80 -10.47 -7.93 2.36
C VAL A 80 -10.55 -8.14 0.84
N ILE A 81 -11.66 -8.72 0.38
CA ILE A 81 -11.98 -8.86 -1.05
C ILE A 81 -13.05 -7.85 -1.45
N GLY A 82 -14.03 -7.63 -0.56
CA GLY A 82 -15.21 -6.87 -0.89
C GLY A 82 -16.04 -6.48 0.30
N TYR A 83 -17.04 -5.66 -0.01
CA TYR A 83 -17.95 -5.02 0.91
C TYR A 83 -19.32 -5.04 0.26
N GLU A 84 -20.36 -5.28 1.05
CA GLU A 84 -21.74 -5.38 0.58
C GLU A 84 -22.71 -4.86 1.64
N ILE A 85 -23.60 -3.97 1.24
CA ILE A 85 -24.75 -3.59 2.05
C ILE A 85 -25.84 -4.66 1.90
N ILE A 86 -26.44 -5.07 3.01
CA ILE A 86 -27.53 -6.06 3.00
C ILE A 86 -28.70 -5.53 2.15
N PRO A 87 -29.27 -6.33 1.24
CA PRO A 87 -30.39 -5.91 0.40
C PRO A 87 -31.60 -5.37 1.17
N THR A 88 -31.86 -5.89 2.37
CA THR A 88 -32.94 -5.44 3.25
C THR A 88 -32.74 -3.99 3.69
N ALA A 89 -31.51 -3.56 3.97
CA ALA A 89 -31.20 -2.17 4.30
C ALA A 89 -31.41 -1.25 3.09
N ILE A 90 -30.99 -1.68 1.90
CA ILE A 90 -31.22 -0.95 0.64
C ILE A 90 -32.71 -0.76 0.40
N LYS A 91 -33.51 -1.82 0.57
CA LYS A 91 -34.97 -1.77 0.41
C LYS A 91 -35.63 -0.77 1.37
N LYS A 92 -35.13 -0.63 2.60
CA LYS A 92 -35.61 0.35 3.59
C LYS A 92 -35.28 1.80 3.22
N MET A 93 -34.15 2.03 2.55
CA MET A 93 -33.73 3.36 2.13
C MET A 93 -34.56 3.88 0.94
N VAL A 94 -34.86 3.00 -0.02
CA VAL A 94 -35.66 3.33 -1.21
C VAL A 94 -37.11 3.57 -0.81
N ARG A 95 -37.65 4.76 -1.14
CA ARG A 95 -39.07 5.09 -0.92
C ARG A 95 -39.70 5.71 -2.15
N ARG A 96 -41.04 5.75 -2.16
CA ARG A 96 -41.84 6.41 -3.21
C ARG A 96 -41.49 7.90 -3.33
N LYS A 97 -41.75 8.46 -4.52
CA LYS A 97 -41.50 9.88 -4.89
C LYS A 97 -40.02 10.32 -4.84
N ARG A 98 -39.09 9.37 -4.83
CA ARG A 98 -37.65 9.58 -4.91
C ARG A 98 -37.06 8.72 -6.00
N ASP A 99 -35.98 9.18 -6.61
CA ASP A 99 -35.29 8.40 -7.62
C ASP A 99 -34.11 7.65 -7.02
N LYS A 100 -34.01 6.38 -7.42
CA LYS A 100 -32.87 5.50 -7.18
C LYS A 100 -31.93 5.61 -8.36
N ILE A 101 -30.68 5.97 -8.09
CA ILE A 101 -29.63 6.08 -9.09
C ILE A 101 -28.55 5.08 -8.71
N ASP A 102 -28.38 4.05 -9.53
CA ASP A 102 -27.28 3.10 -9.44
C ASP A 102 -26.32 3.33 -10.61
N ASP A 103 -25.05 3.02 -10.38
CA ASP A 103 -24.04 2.84 -11.42
C ASP A 103 -23.12 1.66 -11.07
N SER A 104 -22.33 1.19 -12.02
CA SER A 104 -21.34 0.14 -11.83
C SER A 104 -20.19 0.33 -12.80
N PHE A 105 -19.00 0.59 -12.28
CA PHE A 105 -17.80 0.77 -13.07
C PHE A 105 -16.57 0.19 -12.36
N ILE A 106 -15.45 0.14 -13.09
CA ILE A 106 -14.18 -0.37 -12.59
C ILE A 106 -13.25 0.82 -12.39
N CYS A 107 -12.64 0.91 -11.21
CA CYS A 107 -11.61 1.87 -10.88
C CYS A 107 -10.29 1.16 -10.60
N VAL A 108 -9.20 1.90 -10.72
CA VAL A 108 -7.86 1.45 -10.36
C VAL A 108 -7.41 2.28 -9.17
N THR A 109 -6.95 1.62 -8.10
CA THR A 109 -6.34 2.32 -6.95
C THR A 109 -4.88 2.66 -7.20
N ASN A 110 -4.28 3.44 -6.30
CA ASN A 110 -2.85 3.77 -6.37
C ASN A 110 -1.97 2.51 -6.49
N ASP A 111 -2.31 1.45 -5.73
CA ASP A 111 -1.58 0.17 -5.75
C ASP A 111 -1.88 -0.73 -6.98
N ALA A 112 -2.40 -0.16 -8.06
CA ALA A 112 -2.79 -0.87 -9.28
C ALA A 112 -3.80 -2.04 -9.08
N VAL A 113 -4.63 -1.98 -8.03
CA VAL A 113 -5.71 -2.95 -7.80
C VAL A 113 -6.95 -2.50 -8.57
N LYS A 114 -7.49 -3.40 -9.40
CA LYS A 114 -8.75 -3.16 -10.14
C LYS A 114 -9.94 -3.52 -9.27
N ILE A 115 -10.79 -2.54 -8.97
CA ILE A 115 -11.96 -2.69 -8.10
C ILE A 115 -13.22 -2.33 -8.87
N ARG A 116 -14.24 -3.17 -8.79
CA ARG A 116 -15.58 -2.85 -9.26
C ARG A 116 -16.37 -2.21 -8.13
N ILE A 117 -16.81 -0.97 -8.33
CA ILE A 117 -17.58 -0.20 -7.36
C ILE A 117 -19.00 -0.03 -7.89
N LYS A 118 -19.98 -0.28 -7.03
CA LYS A 118 -21.39 -0.03 -7.30
C LYS A 118 -21.91 1.05 -6.34
N PRO A 119 -21.80 2.34 -6.69
CA PRO A 119 -22.43 3.39 -5.91
C PRO A 119 -23.96 3.32 -6.05
N PHE A 120 -24.63 3.77 -5.00
CA PHE A 120 -26.08 3.85 -4.92
C PHE A 120 -26.48 5.16 -4.26
N LEU A 121 -27.29 5.94 -4.96
CA LEU A 121 -27.75 7.26 -4.52
C LEU A 121 -29.27 7.31 -4.47
N ILE A 122 -29.77 8.08 -3.52
CA ILE A 122 -31.19 8.40 -3.39
C ILE A 122 -31.35 9.91 -3.34
N THR A 123 -32.10 10.45 -4.30
CA THR A 123 -32.45 11.87 -4.32
C THR A 123 -33.52 12.19 -3.28
N ARG A 124 -33.57 13.45 -2.80
CA ARG A 124 -34.63 13.89 -1.89
C ARG A 124 -35.99 13.99 -2.59
N ASN A 125 -35.98 14.45 -3.83
CA ASN A 125 -37.16 14.63 -4.69
C ASN A 125 -36.98 13.86 -6.00
N LYS A 126 -38.07 13.71 -6.77
CA LYS A 126 -38.00 13.17 -8.13
C LYS A 126 -37.17 14.11 -9.01
N ALA A 127 -36.19 13.58 -9.73
CA ALA A 127 -35.24 14.29 -10.55
C ALA A 127 -35.48 13.99 -12.05
N TYR A 128 -35.33 15.03 -12.87
CA TYR A 128 -35.40 14.90 -14.32
C TYR A 128 -34.33 13.95 -14.88
N ARG A 129 -34.54 13.44 -16.10
CA ARG A 129 -33.60 12.49 -16.73
C ARG A 129 -32.21 13.09 -16.95
N SER A 130 -32.13 14.36 -17.32
CA SER A 130 -30.87 15.11 -17.47
C SER A 130 -30.07 15.14 -16.17
N VAL A 131 -30.73 15.51 -15.06
CA VAL A 131 -30.14 15.55 -13.71
C VAL A 131 -29.63 14.17 -13.27
N ARG A 132 -30.42 13.11 -13.49
CA ARG A 132 -30.00 11.73 -13.16
C ARG A 132 -28.74 11.32 -13.93
N THR A 133 -28.60 11.79 -15.17
CA THR A 133 -27.43 11.52 -16.01
C THR A 133 -26.21 12.32 -15.52
N ALA A 134 -26.41 13.59 -15.18
CA ALA A 134 -25.36 14.43 -14.58
C ALA A 134 -24.85 13.86 -13.25
N LEU A 135 -25.76 13.38 -12.38
CA LEU A 135 -25.40 12.74 -11.11
C LEU A 135 -24.53 11.50 -11.33
N ARG A 136 -24.86 10.63 -12.31
CA ARG A 136 -24.03 9.46 -12.61
C ARG A 136 -22.62 9.84 -13.05
N LYS A 137 -22.49 10.82 -13.95
CA LYS A 137 -21.19 11.33 -14.42
C LYS A 137 -20.37 11.92 -13.28
N ALA A 138 -20.96 12.82 -12.50
CA ALA A 138 -20.30 13.46 -11.36
C ALA A 138 -19.84 12.44 -10.29
N THR A 139 -20.66 11.41 -10.03
CA THR A 139 -20.31 10.33 -9.10
C THR A 139 -19.12 9.51 -9.59
N ARG A 140 -19.10 9.20 -10.90
CA ARG A 140 -18.00 8.47 -11.52
C ARG A 140 -16.69 9.24 -11.43
N GLU A 141 -16.69 10.50 -11.86
CA GLU A 141 -15.51 11.37 -11.81
C GLU A 141 -14.97 11.53 -10.40
N PHE A 142 -15.86 11.70 -9.41
CA PHE A 142 -15.46 11.83 -8.01
C PHE A 142 -14.81 10.56 -7.47
N LEU A 143 -15.41 9.40 -7.73
CA LEU A 143 -14.88 8.12 -7.26
C LEU A 143 -13.58 7.74 -7.96
N GLU A 144 -13.44 8.00 -9.25
CA GLU A 144 -12.19 7.81 -10.00
C GLU A 144 -11.07 8.69 -9.42
N LYS A 145 -11.35 9.96 -9.12
CA LYS A 145 -10.37 10.87 -8.49
C LYS A 145 -9.91 10.42 -7.11
N ILE A 146 -10.81 9.88 -6.29
CA ILE A 146 -10.45 9.43 -4.93
C ILE A 146 -9.72 8.08 -4.96
N THR A 147 -10.18 7.15 -5.78
CA THR A 147 -9.56 5.82 -5.89
C THR A 147 -8.14 5.93 -6.44
N ALA A 148 -7.89 6.80 -7.42
CA ALA A 148 -6.54 7.04 -7.94
C ALA A 148 -5.57 7.62 -6.89
N LYS A 149 -6.08 8.36 -5.90
CA LYS A 149 -5.26 9.01 -4.86
C LYS A 149 -4.92 8.09 -3.68
N LYS A 150 -5.77 7.13 -3.35
CA LYS A 150 -5.65 6.31 -2.12
C LYS A 150 -5.17 4.90 -2.44
N SER A 151 -4.41 4.33 -1.50
CA SER A 151 -4.12 2.89 -1.48
C SER A 151 -5.41 2.08 -1.29
N TYR A 152 -5.40 0.80 -1.67
CA TYR A 152 -6.54 -0.10 -1.45
C TYR A 152 -6.94 -0.18 0.03
N GLU A 153 -5.96 -0.31 0.93
CA GLU A 153 -6.21 -0.41 2.36
C GLU A 153 -6.83 0.86 2.93
N GLU A 154 -6.29 2.01 2.52
CA GLU A 154 -6.82 3.32 2.90
C GLU A 154 -8.22 3.55 2.34
N PHE A 155 -8.47 3.13 1.10
CA PHE A 155 -9.78 3.21 0.48
C PHE A 155 -10.80 2.39 1.27
N VAL A 156 -10.48 1.15 1.65
CA VAL A 156 -11.37 0.30 2.46
C VAL A 156 -11.68 0.96 3.81
N LYS A 157 -10.66 1.46 4.53
CA LYS A 157 -10.88 2.21 5.78
C LYS A 157 -11.78 3.43 5.57
N PHE A 158 -11.56 4.16 4.49
CA PHE A 158 -12.33 5.36 4.15
C PHE A 158 -13.81 5.08 3.85
N VAL A 159 -14.10 3.91 3.26
CA VAL A 159 -15.47 3.43 3.03
C VAL A 159 -16.14 2.98 4.33
N VAL A 160 -15.41 2.26 5.18
CA VAL A 160 -15.88 1.76 6.49
C VAL A 160 -16.20 2.91 7.45
N ASP A 161 -15.40 3.98 7.42
CA ASP A 161 -15.60 5.19 8.22
C ASP A 161 -16.77 6.07 7.75
N HIS A 162 -17.44 5.71 6.65
CA HIS A 162 -18.47 6.53 5.99
C HIS A 162 -18.02 7.93 5.51
N LYS A 163 -16.70 8.20 5.48
CA LYS A 163 -16.16 9.49 5.06
C LYS A 163 -16.32 9.71 3.56
N LEU A 164 -16.12 8.67 2.75
CA LEU A 164 -16.32 8.73 1.29
C LEU A 164 -17.76 9.12 0.93
N GLN A 165 -18.72 8.54 1.64
CA GLN A 165 -20.15 8.74 1.48
C GLN A 165 -20.53 10.19 1.80
N SER A 166 -19.96 10.73 2.88
CA SER A 166 -20.16 12.13 3.31
C SER A 166 -19.61 13.13 2.29
N GLU A 167 -18.37 12.94 1.83
CA GLU A 167 -17.76 13.82 0.83
C GLU A 167 -18.47 13.74 -0.53
N LEU A 168 -18.84 12.54 -0.97
CA LEU A 168 -19.63 12.33 -2.19
C LEU A 168 -20.98 13.06 -2.08
N GLY A 169 -21.67 12.93 -0.95
CA GLY A 169 -22.93 13.64 -0.71
C GLY A 169 -22.80 15.16 -0.81
N LYS A 170 -21.74 15.74 -0.22
CA LYS A 170 -21.44 17.19 -0.30
C LYS A 170 -21.17 17.63 -1.74
N SER A 171 -20.40 16.85 -2.50
CA SER A 171 -20.10 17.17 -3.90
C SER A 171 -21.35 17.14 -4.78
N LEU A 172 -22.23 16.15 -4.59
CA LEU A 172 -23.43 15.98 -5.40
C LEU A 172 -24.55 16.97 -5.05
N HIS A 173 -24.55 17.52 -3.82
CA HIS A 173 -25.54 18.50 -3.39
C HIS A 173 -25.57 19.77 -4.27
N LYS A 174 -24.45 20.09 -4.94
CA LYS A 174 -24.35 21.18 -5.91
C LYS A 174 -25.28 21.02 -7.12
N ILE A 175 -25.58 19.79 -7.52
CA ILE A 175 -26.45 19.49 -8.66
C ILE A 175 -27.89 19.38 -8.18
N THR A 176 -28.13 18.52 -7.20
CA THR A 176 -29.44 18.33 -6.59
C THR A 176 -29.33 17.81 -5.16
N PRO A 177 -30.35 18.05 -4.31
CA PRO A 177 -30.36 17.53 -2.96
C PRO A 177 -30.42 15.99 -2.94
N VAL A 178 -29.31 15.39 -2.53
CA VAL A 178 -29.17 13.94 -2.27
C VAL A 178 -29.48 13.65 -0.81
N LYS A 179 -30.28 12.61 -0.55
CA LYS A 179 -30.66 12.19 0.80
C LYS A 179 -29.72 11.11 1.35
N ASN A 180 -29.40 10.10 0.55
CA ASN A 180 -28.44 9.05 0.88
C ASN A 180 -27.47 8.88 -0.27
N SER A 181 -26.18 8.78 0.06
CA SER A 181 -25.09 8.51 -0.87
C SER A 181 -24.26 7.38 -0.27
N GLU A 182 -24.38 6.17 -0.82
CA GLU A 182 -23.74 4.98 -0.26
C GLU A 182 -23.09 4.14 -1.34
N ILE A 183 -22.15 3.28 -0.94
CA ILE A 183 -21.61 2.24 -1.81
C ILE A 183 -22.37 0.96 -1.54
N ARG A 184 -23.15 0.50 -2.50
CA ARG A 184 -23.90 -0.76 -2.37
C ARG A 184 -22.96 -1.95 -2.25
N MET A 185 -21.95 -2.00 -3.10
CA MET A 185 -20.98 -3.08 -3.13
C MET A 185 -19.67 -2.62 -3.73
N PHE A 186 -18.54 -3.08 -3.20
CA PHE A 186 -17.28 -3.10 -3.95
C PHE A 186 -16.68 -4.50 -3.93
N LYS A 187 -16.02 -4.89 -5.02
CA LYS A 187 -15.31 -6.17 -5.15
C LYS A 187 -14.02 -5.96 -5.92
N ILE A 188 -12.95 -6.62 -5.49
CA ILE A 188 -11.73 -6.72 -6.28
C ILE A 188 -12.00 -7.57 -7.52
N VAL A 189 -11.56 -7.09 -8.68
CA VAL A 189 -11.63 -7.82 -9.96
C VAL A 189 -10.30 -8.50 -10.23
N SER A 190 -9.18 -7.80 -10.00
CA SER A 190 -7.84 -8.32 -10.17
C SER A 190 -6.88 -7.58 -9.24
N LYS A 191 -6.03 -8.32 -8.53
CA LYS A 191 -4.85 -7.77 -7.84
C LYS A 191 -3.65 -7.98 -8.76
N LYS A 192 -2.99 -6.90 -9.19
CA LYS A 192 -1.63 -7.04 -9.76
C LYS A 192 -0.69 -7.23 -8.56
N THR A 193 -0.13 -8.42 -8.39
CA THR A 193 0.87 -8.67 -7.34
C THR A 193 2.14 -7.91 -7.72
N VAL A 194 2.37 -6.76 -7.09
CA VAL A 194 3.57 -5.91 -7.27
C VAL A 194 4.87 -6.62 -6.83
N ILE A 195 4.77 -7.85 -6.29
CA ILE A 195 5.91 -8.67 -5.89
C ILE A 195 6.80 -9.03 -7.10
N ALA A 196 6.25 -9.10 -8.32
CA ALA A 196 7.05 -9.48 -9.50
C ALA A 196 7.92 -8.34 -10.07
N GLU A 197 7.59 -7.06 -9.84
CA GLU A 197 8.34 -5.95 -10.45
C GLU A 197 9.49 -5.45 -9.53
N LYS A 198 9.34 -5.60 -8.20
CA LYS A 198 10.42 -5.26 -7.25
C LYS A 198 11.54 -6.30 -7.16
N SER A 199 11.29 -7.55 -7.54
CA SER A 199 12.34 -8.57 -7.69
C SER A 199 13.13 -8.35 -8.98
N GLU A 200 12.47 -8.00 -10.08
CA GLU A 200 13.14 -7.77 -11.37
C GLU A 200 13.98 -6.48 -11.39
N GLU A 201 13.59 -5.42 -10.70
CA GLU A 201 14.42 -4.21 -10.57
C GLU A 201 15.62 -4.41 -9.64
N LYS A 202 15.50 -5.25 -8.60
CA LYS A 202 16.62 -5.60 -7.72
C LYS A 202 17.60 -6.56 -8.39
N GLU A 203 17.12 -7.59 -9.07
CA GLU A 203 17.98 -8.51 -9.84
C GLU A 203 18.66 -7.79 -11.02
N LYS A 204 18.00 -6.84 -11.69
CA LYS A 204 18.65 -6.03 -12.74
C LYS A 204 19.59 -4.96 -12.20
N ALA A 205 19.46 -4.54 -10.94
CA ALA A 205 20.37 -3.61 -10.28
C ALA A 205 21.62 -4.33 -9.75
N GLU A 206 21.45 -5.48 -9.08
CA GLU A 206 22.56 -6.31 -8.56
C GLU A 206 23.43 -6.85 -9.71
N VAL A 207 22.82 -7.35 -10.80
CA VAL A 207 23.59 -7.82 -11.98
C VAL A 207 24.29 -6.69 -12.74
N LYS A 208 23.86 -5.42 -12.57
CA LYS A 208 24.54 -4.25 -13.16
C LYS A 208 25.66 -3.70 -12.27
N GLU A 209 25.57 -3.89 -10.96
CA GLU A 209 26.63 -3.55 -10.01
C GLU A 209 27.75 -4.60 -10.07
N GLU A 210 27.42 -5.90 -10.09
CA GLU A 210 28.41 -6.97 -10.26
C GLU A 210 29.17 -6.86 -11.60
N LYS A 211 28.47 -6.59 -12.72
CA LYS A 211 29.12 -6.36 -14.03
C LYS A 211 29.93 -5.06 -14.11
N LYS A 212 29.73 -4.10 -13.20
CA LYS A 212 30.54 -2.87 -13.11
C LYS A 212 31.75 -3.08 -12.21
N GLU A 213 31.65 -3.92 -11.19
CA GLU A 213 32.75 -4.31 -10.32
C GLU A 213 33.73 -5.24 -11.06
N GLU A 214 33.25 -6.28 -11.77
CA GLU A 214 34.12 -7.13 -12.61
C GLU A 214 34.85 -6.32 -13.71
N LYS A 215 34.19 -5.31 -14.31
CA LYS A 215 34.84 -4.40 -15.27
C LYS A 215 35.80 -3.38 -14.65
N ARG A 216 35.68 -3.11 -13.34
CA ARG A 216 36.62 -2.26 -12.60
C ARG A 216 37.83 -3.07 -12.13
N GLU A 217 37.63 -4.32 -11.74
CA GLU A 217 38.69 -5.24 -11.35
C GLU A 217 39.56 -5.63 -12.55
N GLU A 218 38.98 -5.99 -13.70
CA GLU A 218 39.76 -6.23 -14.93
C GLU A 218 40.55 -5.00 -15.41
N LYS A 219 40.02 -3.79 -15.19
CA LYS A 219 40.73 -2.54 -15.53
C LYS A 219 41.86 -2.21 -14.57
N ASN A 220 41.75 -2.64 -13.32
CA ASN A 220 42.78 -2.46 -12.30
C ASN A 220 43.90 -3.51 -12.45
N GLU A 221 43.58 -4.76 -12.78
CA GLU A 221 44.59 -5.77 -13.13
C GLU A 221 45.35 -5.40 -14.41
N LYS A 222 44.66 -4.94 -15.46
CA LYS A 222 45.32 -4.44 -16.69
C LYS A 222 46.18 -3.19 -16.46
N LYS A 223 45.91 -2.41 -15.40
CA LYS A 223 46.76 -1.28 -14.97
C LYS A 223 47.96 -1.74 -14.14
N MET A 224 47.82 -2.75 -13.27
CA MET A 224 48.93 -3.32 -12.49
C MET A 224 49.97 -4.01 -13.39
N VAL A 225 49.52 -4.79 -14.39
CA VAL A 225 50.42 -5.44 -15.36
C VAL A 225 51.18 -4.42 -16.22
N LYS A 226 50.58 -3.26 -16.49
CA LYS A 226 51.21 -2.17 -17.27
C LYS A 226 52.17 -1.28 -16.45
N LEU A 227 52.10 -1.34 -15.11
CA LEU A 227 53.08 -0.72 -14.22
C LEU A 227 54.27 -1.63 -13.92
N GLN A 228 54.11 -2.95 -14.03
CA GLN A 228 55.22 -3.90 -13.88
C GLN A 228 56.10 -3.97 -15.14
N SER A 229 55.53 -3.84 -16.34
CA SER A 229 56.32 -3.79 -17.59
C SER A 229 57.07 -2.48 -17.84
N LYS A 230 56.95 -1.48 -16.94
CA LYS A 230 57.68 -0.19 -17.00
C LYS A 230 58.75 -0.02 -15.92
N LYS A 231 59.03 -1.07 -15.12
CA LYS A 231 60.11 -1.04 -14.12
C LYS A 231 61.35 -1.87 -14.48
N ASP A 232 61.34 -2.55 -15.62
CA ASP A 232 62.49 -3.31 -16.14
C ASP A 232 63.03 -2.72 -17.46
N GLU A 233 63.25 -1.40 -17.52
CA GLU A 233 64.23 -0.79 -18.44
C GLU A 233 64.91 0.38 -17.71
N GLY A 234 66.24 0.36 -17.71
CA GLY A 234 67.13 1.05 -16.78
C GLY A 234 67.07 2.59 -16.74
N SER A 235 67.84 3.24 -15.89
CA SER A 235 69.30 3.06 -15.92
C SER A 235 70.02 3.82 -14.81
N LEU A 236 71.24 3.36 -14.53
CA LEU A 236 72.37 4.17 -14.06
C LEU A 236 72.25 5.66 -14.44
N GLY A 237 72.38 6.52 -13.43
CA GLY A 237 72.39 7.97 -13.59
C GLY A 237 72.15 8.64 -12.25
N GLN A 238 73.10 8.48 -11.32
CA GLN A 238 73.01 8.97 -9.95
C GLN A 238 72.85 10.50 -9.86
N SER A 239 72.05 10.89 -8.87
CA SER A 239 72.09 12.14 -8.10
C SER A 239 71.80 13.46 -8.82
N LYS A 240 70.56 13.95 -8.66
CA LYS A 240 70.30 15.29 -8.14
C LYS A 240 69.07 15.27 -7.25
N ILE A 241 69.31 15.56 -5.97
CA ILE A 241 68.39 15.61 -4.84
C ILE A 241 67.87 17.06 -4.70
N GLN A 242 66.67 17.16 -4.12
CA GLN A 242 65.94 18.35 -3.61
C GLN A 242 65.11 19.16 -4.62
N GLY A 243 63.81 19.24 -4.31
CA GLY A 243 62.85 20.14 -4.95
C GLY A 243 61.81 19.45 -5.84
N LYS A 244 60.99 18.52 -5.29
CA LYS A 244 59.69 18.10 -5.92
C LYS A 244 58.82 17.11 -5.15
N LYS A 245 59.16 16.74 -3.90
CA LYS A 245 58.35 15.83 -3.08
C LYS A 245 57.41 16.51 -2.08
N THR A 246 57.57 17.81 -1.83
CA THR A 246 56.75 18.53 -0.86
C THR A 246 55.44 19.11 -1.42
N GLU A 247 55.28 19.24 -2.74
CA GLU A 247 54.08 19.88 -3.32
C GLU A 247 52.91 18.90 -3.56
N LYS A 248 53.18 17.59 -3.63
CA LYS A 248 52.13 16.60 -3.94
C LYS A 248 51.46 15.97 -2.72
N GLU A 249 52.13 15.96 -1.57
CA GLU A 249 51.54 15.51 -0.30
C GLU A 249 50.66 16.62 0.31
N GLU A 250 51.07 17.90 0.17
CA GLU A 250 50.26 19.05 0.58
C GLU A 250 48.96 19.23 -0.22
N GLU A 251 48.93 18.84 -1.50
CA GLU A 251 47.70 18.91 -2.33
C GLU A 251 46.68 17.82 -1.96
N SER A 252 47.13 16.62 -1.55
CA SER A 252 46.23 15.55 -1.10
C SER A 252 45.62 15.84 0.27
N GLU A 253 46.39 16.39 1.21
CA GLU A 253 45.88 16.73 2.54
C GLU A 253 44.91 17.92 2.49
N LYS A 254 45.18 18.93 1.66
CA LYS A 254 44.27 20.08 1.46
C LYS A 254 42.92 19.67 0.84
N LEU A 255 42.87 18.63 0.00
CA LEU A 255 41.62 18.14 -0.59
C LEU A 255 40.78 17.34 0.42
N GLU A 256 41.42 16.59 1.32
CA GLU A 256 40.73 15.85 2.38
C GLU A 256 40.21 16.78 3.49
N GLU A 257 40.98 17.78 3.91
CA GLU A 257 40.53 18.80 4.87
C GLU A 257 39.34 19.62 4.34
N HIS A 258 39.34 19.94 3.04
CA HIS A 258 38.25 20.68 2.42
C HIS A 258 36.95 19.85 2.34
N GLU A 259 37.05 18.53 2.16
CA GLU A 259 35.89 17.63 2.13
C GLU A 259 35.30 17.40 3.53
N ILE A 260 36.16 17.34 4.56
CA ILE A 260 35.75 17.24 5.98
C ILE A 260 35.07 18.53 6.44
N GLY A 261 35.62 19.71 6.10
CA GLY A 261 35.01 21.01 6.41
C GLY A 261 33.65 21.25 5.73
N LEU A 262 33.45 20.72 4.52
CA LEU A 262 32.16 20.74 3.82
C LEU A 262 31.11 19.82 4.47
N LYS A 263 31.54 18.73 5.14
CA LYS A 263 30.65 17.84 5.89
C LYS A 263 30.27 18.46 7.24
N GLU A 264 31.22 19.01 7.99
CA GLU A 264 30.95 19.66 9.28
C GLU A 264 30.05 20.91 9.14
N SER A 265 30.31 21.76 8.15
CA SER A 265 29.47 22.93 7.88
C SER A 265 28.02 22.59 7.49
N LYS A 266 27.80 21.44 6.85
CA LYS A 266 26.45 20.90 6.56
C LYS A 266 25.75 20.40 7.82
N VAL A 267 26.49 19.77 8.74
CA VAL A 267 25.95 19.31 10.04
C VAL A 267 25.55 20.51 10.91
N VAL A 268 26.41 21.52 11.04
CA VAL A 268 26.12 22.75 11.80
C VAL A 268 24.93 23.53 11.22
N LYS A 269 24.79 23.59 9.89
CA LYS A 269 23.60 24.19 9.24
C LYS A 269 22.32 23.40 9.51
N LYS A 270 22.41 22.08 9.66
CA LYS A 270 21.26 21.21 9.98
C LYS A 270 20.81 21.38 11.43
N GLU A 271 21.76 21.49 12.36
CA GLU A 271 21.49 21.75 13.79
C GLU A 271 20.94 23.16 14.03
N LYS A 272 21.48 24.21 13.39
CA LYS A 272 20.91 25.57 13.48
C LYS A 272 19.48 25.64 12.92
N LYS A 273 19.16 24.87 11.88
CA LYS A 273 17.78 24.76 11.36
C LYS A 273 16.84 24.05 12.33
N GLN A 274 17.32 23.03 13.04
CA GLN A 274 16.53 22.34 14.06
C GLN A 274 16.29 23.23 15.29
N LYS A 275 17.30 23.95 15.79
CA LYS A 275 17.15 24.90 16.91
C LYS A 275 16.16 26.02 16.60
N LYS A 276 16.24 26.63 15.40
CA LYS A 276 15.25 27.63 14.96
C LYS A 276 13.82 27.07 14.84
N LYS A 277 13.67 25.79 14.51
CA LYS A 277 12.36 25.14 14.44
C LYS A 277 11.76 24.96 15.84
N ILE A 278 12.59 24.54 16.80
CA ILE A 278 12.20 24.33 18.20
C ILE A 278 11.84 25.67 18.87
N GLU A 279 12.60 26.75 18.64
CA GLU A 279 12.26 28.10 19.14
C GLU A 279 10.96 28.65 18.53
N SER A 280 10.68 28.32 17.26
CA SER A 280 9.43 28.76 16.62
C SER A 280 8.20 27.98 17.09
N GLU A 281 8.38 26.76 17.61
CA GLU A 281 7.32 25.94 18.20
C GLU A 281 7.08 26.33 19.67
N SER A 282 8.12 26.65 20.43
CA SER A 282 7.98 27.13 21.81
C SER A 282 7.30 28.50 21.89
N ALA A 283 7.64 29.43 20.97
CA ALA A 283 7.00 30.76 20.89
C ALA A 283 5.55 30.72 20.40
N LYS A 284 5.13 29.63 19.73
CA LYS A 284 3.73 29.41 19.35
C LYS A 284 2.91 28.85 20.52
N ASN A 285 3.49 27.94 21.32
CA ASN A 285 2.81 27.43 22.50
C ASN A 285 2.63 28.48 23.61
N SER A 286 3.60 29.37 23.81
CA SER A 286 3.49 30.44 24.81
C SER A 286 2.46 31.53 24.46
N LYS A 287 2.02 31.61 23.20
CA LYS A 287 0.94 32.52 22.77
C LYS A 287 -0.46 31.90 22.90
N ILE A 288 -0.56 30.59 23.10
CA ILE A 288 -1.84 29.86 23.21
C ILE A 288 -2.27 29.73 24.68
N GLU A 289 -1.34 29.88 25.64
CA GLU A 289 -1.63 29.82 27.09
C GLU A 289 -1.85 31.20 27.75
N GLY A 290 -1.86 32.29 26.96
CA GLY A 290 -2.01 33.68 27.44
C GLY A 290 -3.25 34.43 26.93
N GLU A 291 -4.18 33.74 26.26
CA GLU A 291 -5.51 34.25 25.85
C GLU A 291 -6.63 33.37 26.44
#